data_AF-A0A5C9ADR1-F1
#
_entry.id   AF-A0A5C9ADR1-F1
#
_cell.length_a   1.000
_cell.length_b   1.000
_cell.length_c   1.000
_cell.angle_alpha   90.00
_cell.angle_beta   90.00
_cell.angle_gamma   90.00
#
_symmetry.space_group_name_H-M   'P 1'
#
loop_
_entity.id
_entity.type
_entity.pdbx_description
1 polymer ?
#
loop_
_entity_poly.entity_id
_entity_poly.type
_entity_poly.pdbx_seq_one_letter_code
_entity_poly.pdbx_strand_id
1 'polypeptide(L)'
;INPGDIGYAFATGDEQPLPDDESGLPRKYKHAVGYQLLLRMLSDYSLEPTPQVLSNAQRSYDALMTDTLVVPSMRRRGDFPVGQGNKYDVFTSDRYYPGDLPMIDGDIPNA
;
A
#
# COMPACT_ATOMS: atom_id res chain seq x y z
N ILE A 1 18.27 2.70 2.26
CA ILE A 1 17.21 1.94 2.97
C ILE A 1 17.52 0.47 2.74
N ASN A 2 17.96 -0.24 3.77
CA ASN A 2 18.13 -1.68 3.67
C ASN A 2 16.73 -2.31 3.72
N PRO A 3 16.34 -3.12 2.72
CA PRO A 3 15.06 -3.81 2.77
C PRO A 3 15.02 -4.71 4.02
N GLY A 4 14.04 -4.48 4.89
CA GLY A 4 13.89 -5.19 6.17
C GLY A 4 14.41 -4.45 7.41
N ASP A 5 15.07 -3.30 7.26
CA ASP A 5 15.44 -2.46 8.39
C ASP A 5 14.26 -1.58 8.83
N ILE A 6 13.72 -1.86 10.01
CA ILE A 6 12.61 -1.12 10.63
C ILE A 6 13.09 -0.03 11.61
N GLY A 7 14.41 0.18 11.73
CA GLY A 7 15.00 1.16 12.65
C GLY A 7 15.09 0.68 14.09
N TYR A 8 15.25 -0.63 14.31
CA TYR A 8 15.48 -1.17 15.66
C TYR A 8 16.89 -0.85 16.14
N ALA A 9 17.02 -0.39 17.38
CA ALA A 9 18.30 -0.10 18.01
C ALA A 9 18.91 -1.40 18.58
N PHE A 10 19.91 -1.94 17.88
CA PHE A 10 20.65 -3.10 18.35
C PHE A 10 21.74 -2.69 19.35
N ALA A 11 21.94 -3.49 20.40
CA ALA A 11 23.11 -3.38 21.27
C ALA A 11 24.39 -3.63 20.47
N THR A 12 25.47 -2.91 20.78
CA THR A 12 26.70 -2.94 19.99
C THR A 12 27.90 -3.46 20.78
N GLY A 13 28.82 -4.17 20.10
CA GLY A 13 30.04 -4.68 20.72
C GLY A 13 29.74 -5.69 21.84
N ASP A 14 30.16 -5.35 23.06
CA ASP A 14 29.99 -6.18 24.28
C ASP A 14 28.75 -5.77 25.13
N GLU A 15 27.90 -4.88 24.62
CA GLU A 15 26.69 -4.46 25.31
C GLU A 15 25.64 -5.57 25.32
N GLN A 16 25.14 -5.90 26.52
CA GLN A 16 24.01 -6.80 26.68
C GLN A 16 22.72 -5.97 26.66
N PRO A 17 21.73 -6.28 25.79
CA PRO A 17 20.46 -5.57 25.78
C PRO A 17 19.71 -5.80 27.10
N LEU A 18 19.26 -4.70 27.72
CA LEU A 18 18.49 -4.66 28.95
C LEU A 18 17.02 -4.31 28.67
N PRO A 19 16.10 -4.65 29.59
CA PRO A 19 14.67 -4.36 29.43
C PRO A 19 14.33 -2.86 29.37
N ASP A 20 15.15 -2.02 30.01
CA ASP A 20 14.95 -0.58 30.07
C ASP A 20 15.59 0.15 28.87
N ASP A 21 16.29 -0.57 28.00
CA ASP A 21 16.90 0.01 26.81
C ASP A 21 15.83 0.40 25.78
N GLU A 22 16.04 1.57 25.16
CA GLU A 22 15.14 2.05 24.12
C GLU A 22 15.26 1.18 22.86
N SER A 23 14.13 0.65 22.41
CA SER A 23 14.08 -0.18 21.21
C SER A 23 14.39 0.55 19.90
N GLY A 24 14.44 1.89 19.91
CA GLY A 24 14.53 2.75 18.72
C GLY A 24 13.25 2.82 17.89
N LEU A 25 12.25 1.97 18.18
CA LEU A 25 10.99 1.89 17.44
C LEU A 25 9.93 2.85 18.00
N PRO A 26 9.16 3.52 17.14
CA PRO A 26 8.04 4.34 17.60
C PRO A 26 6.96 3.44 18.23
N ARG A 27 6.26 3.96 19.26
CA ARG A 27 5.23 3.21 20.02
C ARG A 27 4.18 2.51 19.16
N LYS A 28 3.86 3.05 17.98
CA LYS A 28 2.93 2.45 17.00
C LYS A 28 3.35 1.04 16.55
N TYR A 29 4.63 0.71 16.58
CA TYR A 29 5.16 -0.59 16.14
C TYR A 29 5.19 -1.66 17.25
N LYS A 30 4.89 -1.28 18.50
CA LYS A 30 4.89 -2.19 19.66
C LYS A 30 4.04 -3.44 19.43
N HIS A 31 2.83 -3.28 18.90
CA HIS A 31 1.94 -4.42 18.67
C HIS A 31 2.43 -5.32 17.54
N ALA A 32 2.90 -4.75 16.43
CA ALA A 32 3.40 -5.52 15.30
C ALA A 32 4.60 -6.40 15.69
N VAL A 33 5.62 -5.80 16.31
CA VAL A 33 6.82 -6.54 16.74
C VAL A 33 6.50 -7.49 17.90
N GLY A 34 5.67 -7.05 18.86
CA GLY A 34 5.28 -7.86 20.01
C GLY A 34 4.47 -9.10 19.63
N TYR A 35 3.57 -9.00 18.65
CA TYR A 35 2.82 -10.17 18.17
C TYR A 35 3.73 -11.18 17.45
N GLN A 36 4.69 -10.71 16.65
CA GLN A 36 5.65 -11.62 16.00
C GLN A 36 6.57 -12.30 17.03
N LEU A 37 6.97 -11.58 18.07
CA LEU A 37 7.71 -12.18 19.19
C LEU A 37 6.88 -13.24 19.91
N LEU A 38 5.61 -12.95 20.21
CA LEU A 38 4.70 -13.89 20.83
C LEU A 38 4.52 -15.16 20.00
N LEU A 39 4.28 -15.04 18.70
CA LEU A 39 4.14 -16.19 17.80
C LEU A 39 5.40 -17.05 17.78
N ARG A 40 6.58 -16.42 17.81
CA ARG A 40 7.86 -17.13 17.87
C ARG A 40 8.01 -17.91 19.18
N MET A 41 7.70 -17.29 20.31
CA MET A 41 7.72 -17.96 21.61
C MET A 41 6.73 -19.13 21.67
N LEU A 42 5.50 -18.95 21.16
CA LEU A 42 4.51 -20.02 21.11
C LEU A 42 4.99 -21.22 20.29
N SER A 43 5.70 -20.95 19.18
CA SER A 43 6.33 -21.99 18.36
C SER A 43 7.39 -22.79 19.14
N ASP A 44 8.19 -22.14 20.00
CA ASP A 44 9.20 -22.81 20.82
C ASP A 44 8.56 -23.79 21.82
N TYR A 45 7.35 -23.47 22.32
CA TYR A 45 6.58 -24.34 23.21
C TYR A 45 5.64 -25.31 22.48
N SER A 46 5.67 -25.37 21.14
CA SER A 46 4.72 -26.17 20.35
C SER A 46 3.25 -25.87 20.68
N LEU A 47 2.94 -24.63 21.06
CA LEU A 47 1.59 -24.17 21.35
C LEU A 47 0.99 -23.50 20.11
N GLU A 48 -0.21 -23.94 19.73
CA GLU A 48 -0.92 -23.31 18.61
C GLU A 48 -1.49 -21.95 19.03
N PRO A 49 -1.21 -20.86 18.28
CA PRO A 49 -1.76 -19.55 18.60
C PRO A 49 -3.28 -19.52 18.40
N THR A 50 -3.98 -18.74 19.21
CA THR A 50 -5.42 -18.56 19.01
C THR A 50 -5.69 -17.83 17.68
N PRO A 51 -6.83 -18.08 17.01
CA PRO A 51 -7.14 -17.44 15.73
C PRO A 51 -7.15 -15.91 15.80
N GLN A 52 -7.53 -15.36 16.95
CA GLN A 52 -7.53 -13.91 17.18
C GLN A 52 -6.10 -13.34 17.23
N VAL A 53 -5.17 -14.05 17.89
CA VAL A 53 -3.76 -13.65 17.93
C VAL A 53 -3.15 -13.71 16.53
N LEU A 54 -3.42 -14.77 15.78
CA LEU A 54 -2.93 -14.92 14.41
C LEU A 54 -3.44 -13.80 13.49
N SER A 55 -4.74 -13.47 13.57
CA SER A 55 -5.34 -12.38 12.80
C SER A 55 -4.75 -11.01 13.18
N ASN A 56 -4.53 -10.76 14.47
CA ASN A 56 -3.93 -9.51 14.93
C ASN A 56 -2.47 -9.38 14.50
N ALA A 57 -1.69 -10.46 14.59
CA ALA A 57 -0.30 -10.50 14.17
C ALA A 57 -0.18 -10.20 12.67
N GLN A 58 -0.99 -10.87 11.84
CA GLN A 58 -0.99 -10.66 10.39
C GLN A 58 -1.32 -9.21 10.03
N ARG A 59 -2.44 -8.67 10.52
CA ARG A 59 -2.87 -7.30 10.20
C ARG A 59 -1.86 -6.25 10.64
N SER A 60 -1.29 -6.40 11.84
CA SER A 60 -0.31 -5.44 12.36
C SER A 60 1.03 -5.51 11.65
N TYR A 61 1.44 -6.69 11.17
CA TYR A 61 2.63 -6.86 10.37
C TYR A 61 2.46 -6.29 8.95
N ASP A 62 1.32 -6.54 8.31
CA ASP A 62 1.01 -5.98 7.00
C ASP A 62 0.96 -4.45 7.05
N ALA A 63 0.35 -3.87 8.09
CA ALA A 63 0.33 -2.42 8.31
C ALA A 63 1.70 -1.82 8.64
N LEU A 64 2.68 -2.62 9.06
CA LEU A 64 4.06 -2.17 9.29
C LEU A 64 4.88 -2.19 7.99
N MET A 65 4.69 -3.22 7.17
CA MET A 65 5.53 -3.49 6.00
C MET A 65 4.97 -2.92 4.70
N THR A 66 3.68 -2.60 4.67
CA THR A 66 3.00 -2.12 3.47
C THR A 66 2.21 -0.86 3.76
N ASP A 67 2.29 0.09 2.85
CA ASP A 67 1.43 1.26 2.82
C ASP A 67 0.52 1.19 1.60
N THR A 68 -0.76 1.51 1.80
CA THR A 68 -1.73 1.61 0.70
C THR A 68 -1.86 3.07 0.29
N LEU A 69 -1.33 3.42 -0.88
CA LEU A 69 -1.38 4.78 -1.40
C LEU A 69 -2.70 5.03 -2.14
N VAL A 70 -3.39 6.11 -1.78
CA VAL A 70 -4.55 6.60 -2.53
C VAL A 70 -4.04 7.48 -3.66
N VAL A 71 -4.09 6.97 -4.89
CA VAL A 71 -3.71 7.69 -6.11
C VAL A 71 -4.94 7.94 -6.98
N PRO A 72 -5.00 9.07 -7.73
CA PRO A 72 -6.04 9.26 -8.74
C PRO A 72 -6.03 8.09 -9.74
N SER A 73 -7.22 7.65 -10.16
CA SER A 73 -7.33 6.59 -11.15
C SER A 73 -6.70 7.04 -12.48
N MET A 74 -5.85 6.19 -13.06
CA MET A 74 -5.34 6.44 -14.41
C MET A 74 -6.48 6.28 -15.41
N ARG A 75 -6.88 7.38 -16.06
CA ARG A 75 -8.02 7.42 -17.01
C ARG A 75 -7.74 6.58 -18.27
N ARG A 76 -6.50 6.57 -18.78
CA ARG A 76 -5.92 5.68 -19.82
C ARG A 76 -4.43 6.00 -19.98
N ARG A 77 -3.61 5.02 -20.35
CA ARG A 77 -2.17 5.22 -20.62
C ARG A 77 -1.99 5.69 -22.07
N GLY A 78 -1.06 6.63 -22.28
CA GLY A 78 -0.87 7.39 -23.54
C GLY A 78 -0.79 6.53 -24.81
N ASP A 79 -0.37 5.29 -24.67
CA ASP A 79 -0.09 4.34 -25.73
C ASP A 79 -1.27 3.42 -26.10
N PHE A 80 -2.45 3.58 -25.50
CA PHE A 80 -3.59 2.73 -25.82
C PHE A 80 -4.25 3.12 -27.15
N PRO A 81 -4.31 2.22 -28.15
CA PRO A 81 -5.01 2.51 -29.38
C PRO A 81 -6.52 2.65 -29.12
N VAL A 82 -7.10 3.74 -29.60
CA VAL A 82 -8.54 3.86 -29.76
C VAL A 82 -8.92 3.00 -30.97
N GLY A 83 -9.42 1.79 -30.72
CA GLY A 83 -9.80 0.88 -31.81
C GLY A 83 -10.80 1.53 -32.77
N GLN A 84 -10.77 1.16 -34.06
CA GLN A 84 -11.63 1.72 -35.11
C GLN A 84 -13.15 1.60 -34.84
N GLY A 85 -13.56 0.85 -33.81
CA GLY A 85 -14.95 0.76 -33.35
C GLY A 85 -15.44 1.95 -32.51
N ASN A 86 -14.55 2.85 -32.05
CA ASN A 86 -14.95 4.07 -31.37
C ASN A 86 -15.48 5.08 -32.40
N LYS A 87 -16.80 5.07 -32.63
CA LYS A 87 -17.46 6.09 -33.45
C LYS A 87 -17.43 7.43 -32.69
N TYR A 88 -16.82 8.43 -33.29
CA TYR A 88 -16.54 9.78 -32.76
C TYR A 88 -15.34 9.88 -31.82
N ASP A 89 -14.16 9.56 -32.34
CA ASP A 89 -12.92 10.16 -31.84
C ASP A 89 -12.74 11.51 -32.53
N VAL A 90 -13.01 12.59 -31.80
CA VAL A 90 -12.82 13.95 -32.31
C VAL A 90 -11.32 14.19 -32.39
N PHE A 91 -10.73 13.88 -33.54
CA PHE A 91 -9.39 14.30 -33.97
C PHE A 91 -9.36 15.83 -34.16
N THR A 92 -9.63 16.58 -33.10
CA THR A 92 -9.27 18.01 -33.01
C THR A 92 -7.81 18.09 -32.61
N SER A 93 -7.03 18.90 -33.34
CA SER A 93 -5.56 18.93 -33.35
C SER A 93 -4.87 19.33 -32.04
N ASP A 94 -5.55 19.28 -30.90
CA ASP A 94 -5.07 19.85 -29.64
C ASP A 94 -5.46 19.06 -28.39
N ARG A 95 -5.82 17.76 -28.50
CA ARG A 95 -6.08 16.92 -27.31
C ARG A 95 -5.67 15.45 -27.51
N TYR A 96 -5.03 14.89 -26.49
CA TYR A 96 -4.62 13.48 -26.44
C TYR A 96 -5.61 12.58 -25.65
N TYR A 97 -6.56 13.15 -24.90
CA TYR A 97 -7.77 12.46 -24.39
C TYR A 97 -8.99 13.41 -24.39
N PRO A 98 -10.17 12.97 -24.86
CA PRO A 98 -11.35 13.82 -24.92
C PRO A 98 -11.96 14.04 -23.52
N GLY A 99 -12.36 15.28 -23.25
CA GLY A 99 -12.85 15.75 -21.96
C GLY A 99 -14.31 15.36 -21.68
N ASP A 100 -14.72 15.52 -20.41
CA ASP A 100 -16.10 15.36 -19.94
C ASP A 100 -16.97 16.56 -20.36
N LEU A 101 -17.14 16.77 -21.66
CA LEU A 101 -18.10 17.74 -22.18
C LEU A 101 -19.46 17.07 -22.41
N PRO A 102 -20.58 17.75 -22.07
CA PRO A 102 -21.91 17.21 -22.32
C PRO A 102 -22.17 17.06 -23.82
N MET A 103 -23.10 16.16 -24.15
CA MET A 103 -23.51 15.82 -25.50
C MET A 103 -23.91 17.07 -26.29
N ILE A 104 -23.30 17.26 -27.46
CA ILE A 104 -23.81 18.21 -28.45
C ILE A 104 -25.10 17.59 -29.00
N ASP A 105 -26.21 18.25 -28.70
CA ASP A 105 -27.55 17.91 -29.20
C ASP A 105 -27.59 18.05 -30.73
N GLY A 106 -28.03 17.00 -31.41
CA GLY A 106 -28.01 16.87 -32.87
C GLY A 106 -29.16 17.56 -33.59
N ASP A 107 -30.04 18.25 -32.87
CA ASP A 107 -31.31 18.75 -33.40
C ASP A 107 -31.31 20.23 -33.84
N ILE A 108 -30.15 20.83 -34.13
CA ILE A 108 -30.11 22.13 -34.79
C ILE A 108 -29.52 22.00 -36.20
N PRO A 109 -30.35 21.91 -37.25
CA PRO A 109 -29.87 22.03 -38.62
C PRO A 109 -29.38 23.47 -38.85
N ASN A 110 -28.11 23.62 -39.23
CA ASN A 110 -27.58 24.87 -39.74
C ASN A 110 -28.40 25.32 -40.96
N ALA A 111 -28.72 26.62 -41.00
CA ALA A 111 -29.34 27.30 -42.14
C ALA A 111 -28.52 27.17 -43.44
#